data_AF-A0A260YXK3-F1
#
_entry.id   AF-A0A260YXK3-F1
#
_cell.length_a   1.000
_cell.length_b   1.000
_cell.length_c   1.000
_cell.angle_alpha   90.00
_cell.angle_beta   90.00
_cell.angle_gamma   90.00
#
_symmetry.space_group_name_H-M   'P 1'
#
loop_
_entity.id
_entity.type
_entity.pdbx_description
1 polymer ?
#
loop_
_entity_poly.entity_id
_entity_poly.type
_entity_poly.pdbx_seq_one_letter_code
_entity_poly.pdbx_strand_id
1 'polypeptide(L)'
;YYYNILVIILGSILRQTYTIAQAQIFLQLVDTCYICHEHFQPACQEICKFLGIEDLRLVSTSEKLGELMRIVNRLFPNYSDSKFEDLVICFYEKYKEVIEGTPHPPATVPVKPTPAIAQ
;
A
#
# COMPACT_ATOMS: atom_id res chain seq x y z
N TYR A 1 -3.60 13.34 -1.41
CA TYR A 1 -2.56 12.50 -0.78
C TYR A 1 -3.17 11.33 0.01
N TYR A 2 -4.15 10.59 -0.56
CA TYR A 2 -4.80 9.47 0.12
C TYR A 2 -4.54 8.10 -0.52
N TYR A 3 -3.75 8.04 -1.62
CA TYR A 3 -3.55 6.81 -2.38
C TYR A 3 -2.87 5.71 -1.56
N ASN A 4 -1.87 6.06 -0.75
CA ASN A 4 -1.20 5.11 0.15
C ASN A 4 -2.15 4.56 1.21
N ILE A 5 -2.95 5.44 1.82
CA ILE A 5 -3.86 5.06 2.91
C ILE A 5 -4.91 4.07 2.41
N LEU A 6 -5.45 4.27 1.21
CA LEU A 6 -6.47 3.38 0.65
C LEU A 6 -5.96 1.94 0.53
N VAL A 7 -4.82 1.74 -0.15
CA VAL A 7 -4.25 0.39 -0.36
C VAL A 7 -4.00 -0.31 0.98
N ILE A 8 -3.50 0.44 1.96
CA ILE A 8 -3.08 -0.10 3.25
C ILE A 8 -4.28 -0.44 4.14
N ILE A 9 -5.28 0.43 4.19
CA ILE A 9 -6.53 0.16 4.92
C ILE A 9 -7.28 -1.00 4.27
N LEU A 10 -7.33 -1.04 2.94
CA LEU A 10 -7.99 -2.12 2.21
C LEU A 10 -7.33 -3.46 2.49
N GLY A 11 -6.00 -3.55 2.36
CA GLY A 11 -5.24 -4.75 2.74
C GLY A 11 -5.44 -5.14 4.21
N SER A 12 -5.53 -4.15 5.12
CA SER A 12 -5.76 -4.41 6.55
C SER A 12 -7.16 -4.96 6.85
N ILE A 13 -8.18 -4.52 6.10
CA ILE A 13 -9.55 -5.05 6.18
C ILE A 13 -9.60 -6.48 5.64
N LEU A 14 -8.99 -6.75 4.50
CA LEU A 14 -8.94 -8.08 3.90
C LEU A 14 -8.20 -9.09 4.78
N ARG A 15 -7.16 -8.64 5.49
CA ARG A 15 -6.45 -9.40 6.52
C ARG A 15 -7.21 -9.53 7.84
N GLN A 16 -8.40 -8.94 7.96
CA GLN A 16 -9.23 -8.91 9.18
C GLN A 16 -8.54 -8.26 10.39
N THR A 17 -7.51 -7.44 10.15
CA THR A 17 -6.85 -6.64 11.20
C THR A 17 -7.61 -5.35 11.51
N TYR A 18 -8.47 -4.91 10.60
CA TYR A 18 -9.41 -3.81 10.77
C TYR A 18 -10.80 -4.24 10.30
N THR A 19 -11.83 -3.88 11.06
CA THR A 19 -13.20 -3.87 10.54
C THR A 19 -13.43 -2.62 9.70
N ILE A 20 -14.45 -2.64 8.83
CA ILE A 20 -14.85 -1.46 8.04
C ILE A 20 -15.21 -0.29 8.98
N ALA A 21 -15.90 -0.55 10.09
CA ALA A 21 -16.26 0.49 11.06
C ALA A 21 -15.02 1.12 11.72
N GLN A 22 -14.04 0.31 12.14
CA GLN A 22 -12.78 0.82 12.68
C GLN A 22 -12.01 1.64 11.65
N ALA A 23 -12.00 1.22 10.38
CA ALA A 23 -11.37 1.96 9.31
C ALA A 23 -12.06 3.31 9.05
N GLN A 24 -13.39 3.37 9.09
CA GLN A 24 -14.14 4.63 8.96
C GLN A 24 -13.80 5.60 10.09
N ILE A 25 -13.79 5.12 11.34
CA ILE A 25 -13.41 5.93 12.50
C ILE A 25 -11.97 6.43 12.36
N PHE A 26 -11.04 5.55 12.00
CA PHE A 26 -9.64 5.92 11.80
C PHE A 26 -9.49 7.04 10.75
N LEU A 27 -10.15 6.90 9.59
CA LEU A 27 -10.09 7.89 8.51
C LEU A 27 -10.70 9.25 8.90
N GLN A 28 -11.62 9.29 9.86
CA GLN A 28 -12.19 10.53 10.38
C GLN A 28 -11.30 11.23 11.41
N LEU A 29 -10.50 10.46 12.16
CA LEU A 29 -9.68 10.99 13.26
C LEU A 29 -8.27 11.40 12.81
N VAL A 30 -7.80 10.91 11.66
CA VAL A 30 -6.42 11.08 11.23
C VAL A 30 -6.26 12.26 10.27
N ASP A 31 -5.63 13.34 10.75
CA ASP A 31 -5.23 14.46 9.89
C ASP A 31 -4.00 14.11 9.03
N THR A 32 -3.10 13.27 9.56
CA THR A 32 -1.91 12.77 8.87
C THR A 32 -1.59 11.36 9.32
N CYS A 33 -1.44 10.44 8.36
CA CYS A 33 -1.08 9.05 8.61
C CYS A 33 0.31 8.77 8.05
N TYR A 34 1.24 8.42 8.93
CA TYR A 34 2.55 7.89 8.54
C TYR A 34 2.45 6.39 8.38
N ILE A 35 2.77 5.89 7.18
CA ILE A 35 2.70 4.46 6.87
C ILE A 35 4.11 3.96 6.58
N CYS A 36 4.56 2.96 7.34
CA CYS A 36 5.82 2.28 7.10
C CYS A 36 5.77 1.47 5.79
N HIS A 37 6.88 1.48 5.06
CA HIS A 37 7.04 0.73 3.80
C HIS A 37 6.83 -0.79 3.96
N GLU A 38 7.09 -1.34 5.14
CA GLU A 38 6.87 -2.75 5.47
C GLU A 38 5.40 -3.20 5.32
N HIS A 39 4.45 -2.26 5.31
CA HIS A 39 3.03 -2.56 5.13
C HIS A 39 2.61 -2.67 3.65
N PHE A 40 3.45 -2.26 2.71
CA PHE A 40 3.06 -2.11 1.31
C PHE A 40 2.91 -3.46 0.63
N GLN A 41 3.94 -4.31 0.72
CA GLN A 41 3.90 -5.65 0.14
C GLN A 41 2.77 -6.51 0.73
N PRO A 42 2.59 -6.63 2.06
CA PRO A 42 1.47 -7.40 2.62
C PRO A 42 0.10 -6.89 2.19
N ALA A 43 -0.08 -5.57 2.09
CA ALA A 43 -1.35 -5.01 1.65
C ALA A 43 -1.65 -5.35 0.18
N CYS A 44 -0.66 -5.23 -0.70
CA CYS A 44 -0.81 -5.61 -2.11
C CYS A 44 -1.13 -7.10 -2.24
N GLN A 45 -0.43 -7.96 -1.51
CA GLN A 45 -0.64 -9.41 -1.52
C GLN A 45 -2.07 -9.79 -1.12
N GLU A 46 -2.61 -9.20 -0.05
CA GLU A 46 -3.98 -9.52 0.37
C GLU A 46 -5.03 -9.02 -0.64
N ILE A 47 -4.80 -7.88 -1.29
CA ILE A 47 -5.69 -7.40 -2.35
C ILE A 47 -5.64 -8.34 -3.57
N CYS A 48 -4.44 -8.67 -4.05
CA CYS A 48 -4.23 -9.60 -5.16
C CYS A 48 -4.88 -10.96 -4.88
N LYS A 49 -4.66 -11.50 -3.68
CA LYS A 49 -5.26 -12.75 -3.20
C LYS A 49 -6.78 -12.71 -3.16
N PHE A 50 -7.36 -11.62 -2.65
CA PHE A 50 -8.83 -11.45 -2.63
C PHE A 50 -9.39 -11.49 -4.05
N LEU A 51 -8.77 -10.74 -4.97
CA LEU A 51 -9.18 -10.62 -6.37
C LEU A 51 -8.84 -11.86 -7.22
N GLY A 52 -7.98 -12.76 -6.74
CA GLY A 52 -7.52 -13.91 -7.50
C GLY A 52 -6.59 -13.54 -8.66
N ILE A 53 -5.83 -12.46 -8.51
CA ILE A 53 -4.86 -11.96 -9.50
C ILE A 53 -3.44 -12.04 -8.92
N GLU A 54 -2.43 -12.04 -9.78
CA GLU A 54 -1.02 -12.07 -9.39
C GLU A 54 -0.43 -10.67 -9.20
N ASP A 55 -0.99 -9.68 -9.89
CA ASP A 55 -0.44 -8.33 -9.99
C ASP A 55 -1.55 -7.30 -9.77
N LEU A 56 -1.26 -6.29 -8.94
CA LEU A 56 -2.22 -5.25 -8.57
C LEU A 56 -2.66 -4.41 -9.78
N ARG A 57 -1.83 -4.35 -10.82
CA ARG A 57 -2.13 -3.67 -12.09
C ARG A 57 -3.21 -4.39 -12.91
N LEU A 58 -3.54 -5.63 -12.56
CA LEU A 58 -4.59 -6.43 -13.21
C LEU A 58 -5.96 -6.31 -12.52
N VAL A 59 -6.13 -5.35 -11.60
CA VAL A 59 -7.33 -5.22 -10.77
C VAL A 59 -8.65 -5.16 -11.56
N SER A 60 -8.65 -4.51 -12.72
CA SER A 60 -9.83 -4.38 -13.60
C SER A 60 -10.26 -5.69 -14.26
N THR A 61 -9.36 -6.67 -14.31
CA THR A 61 -9.64 -7.98 -14.92
C THR A 61 -10.36 -8.94 -13.99
N SER A 62 -10.42 -8.64 -12.69
CA SER A 62 -10.99 -9.55 -11.70
C SER A 62 -12.51 -9.48 -11.68
N GLU A 63 -13.17 -10.64 -11.77
CA GLU A 63 -14.62 -10.76 -11.56
C GLU A 63 -15.06 -10.34 -10.14
N LYS A 64 -14.13 -10.33 -9.18
CA LYS A 64 -14.37 -9.93 -7.79
C LYS A 64 -14.20 -8.44 -7.53
N LEU A 65 -13.88 -7.65 -8.55
CA LEU A 65 -13.70 -6.20 -8.41
C LEU A 65 -14.94 -5.54 -7.80
N GLY A 66 -16.14 -5.91 -8.23
CA GLY A 66 -17.37 -5.38 -7.66
C GLY A 66 -17.57 -5.68 -6.17
N GLU A 67 -17.02 -6.80 -5.68
CA GLU A 67 -17.03 -7.12 -4.25
C GLU A 67 -16.05 -6.24 -3.47
N LEU A 68 -14.85 -6.05 -4.03
CA LEU A 68 -13.84 -5.18 -3.45
C LEU A 68 -14.33 -3.72 -3.41
N MET A 69 -14.96 -3.26 -4.49
CA MET A 69 -15.50 -1.90 -4.59
C MET A 69 -16.65 -1.65 -3.63
N ARG A 70 -17.42 -2.67 -3.22
CA ARG A 70 -18.38 -2.53 -2.11
C ARG A 70 -17.69 -2.16 -0.79
N ILE A 71 -16.47 -2.65 -0.54
CA ILE A 71 -15.67 -2.27 0.64
C ILE A 71 -15.14 -0.84 0.45
N VAL A 72 -14.53 -0.57 -0.71
CA VAL A 72 -13.96 0.76 -1.04
C VAL A 72 -15.02 1.84 -0.90
N ASN A 73 -16.21 1.66 -1.46
CA ASN A 73 -17.28 2.65 -1.47
C ASN A 73 -17.91 2.89 -0.08
N ARG A 74 -17.73 1.98 0.87
CA ARG A 74 -18.10 2.26 2.27
C ARG A 74 -17.12 3.21 2.96
N LEU A 75 -15.87 3.27 2.50
CA LEU A 75 -14.83 4.15 3.02
C LEU A 75 -14.73 5.45 2.20
N PHE A 76 -14.88 5.34 0.88
CA PHE A 76 -14.72 6.40 -0.09
C PHE A 76 -15.88 6.37 -1.11
N PRO A 77 -17.07 6.90 -0.74
CA PRO A 77 -18.31 6.70 -1.50
C PRO A 77 -18.30 7.17 -2.96
N ASN A 78 -17.38 8.06 -3.33
CA ASN A 78 -17.30 8.68 -4.65
C ASN A 78 -16.22 8.05 -5.55
N TYR A 79 -15.81 6.81 -5.28
CA TYR A 79 -14.81 6.11 -6.08
C TYR A 79 -15.48 5.27 -7.18
N SER A 80 -15.11 5.54 -8.43
CA SER A 80 -15.39 4.64 -9.54
C SER A 80 -14.34 3.54 -9.60
N ASP A 81 -14.68 2.44 -10.28
CA ASP A 81 -13.77 1.33 -10.56
C ASP A 81 -12.50 1.84 -11.28
N SER A 82 -12.66 2.70 -12.29
CA SER A 82 -11.53 3.33 -13.00
C SER A 82 -10.62 4.16 -12.10
N LYS A 83 -11.21 4.94 -11.20
CA LYS A 83 -10.44 5.77 -10.26
C LYS A 83 -9.69 4.92 -9.24
N PHE A 84 -10.29 3.80 -8.83
CA PHE A 84 -9.62 2.83 -7.97
C PHE A 84 -8.47 2.13 -8.71
N GLU A 85 -8.70 1.69 -9.95
CA GLU A 85 -7.68 1.09 -10.82
C GLU A 85 -6.49 2.03 -11.02
N ASP A 86 -6.72 3.26 -11.47
CA ASP A 86 -5.67 4.26 -11.69
C ASP A 86 -4.85 4.48 -10.41
N LEU A 87 -5.51 4.52 -9.26
CA LEU A 87 -4.87 4.74 -7.98
C LEU A 87 -3.98 3.56 -7.57
N VAL A 88 -4.46 2.32 -7.71
CA VAL A 88 -3.66 1.15 -7.32
C VAL A 88 -2.50 0.92 -8.28
N ILE A 89 -2.67 1.19 -9.58
CA ILE A 89 -1.58 1.18 -10.56
C ILE A 89 -0.55 2.25 -10.21
N CYS A 90 -0.98 3.49 -9.94
CA CYS A 90 -0.07 4.57 -9.54
C CYS A 90 0.66 4.26 -8.24
N PHE A 91 -0.01 3.63 -7.26
CA PHE A 91 0.62 3.17 -6.03
C PHE A 91 1.69 2.12 -6.32
N TYR A 92 1.35 1.09 -7.10
CA TYR A 92 2.27 0.02 -7.44
C TYR A 92 3.52 0.55 -8.15
N GLU A 93 3.35 1.32 -9.23
CA GLU A 93 4.48 1.84 -10.02
C GLU A 93 5.38 2.76 -9.19
N LYS A 94 4.79 3.53 -8.27
CA LYS A 94 5.55 4.41 -7.38
C LYS A 94 6.40 3.63 -6.35
N TYR A 95 5.94 2.48 -5.89
CA TYR A 95 6.55 1.75 -4.78
C TYR A 95 7.00 0.33 -5.14
N LYS A 96 7.10 0.00 -6.44
CA LYS A 96 7.45 -1.34 -6.91
C LYS A 96 8.76 -1.89 -6.33
N GLU A 97 9.80 -1.07 -6.20
CA GLU A 97 11.08 -1.49 -5.59
C GLU A 97 10.92 -1.95 -4.14
N VAL A 98 10.02 -1.28 -3.40
CA VAL A 98 9.67 -1.62 -2.01
C VAL A 98 8.77 -2.86 -1.96
N ILE A 99 7.82 -2.97 -2.88
CA ILE A 99 6.83 -4.06 -2.92
C ILE A 99 7.47 -5.38 -3.38
N GLU A 100 8.32 -5.33 -4.40
CA GLU A 100 8.99 -6.48 -5.00
C GLU A 100 10.26 -6.88 -4.24
N GLY A 101 10.76 -6.01 -3.35
CA GLY A 101 11.90 -6.32 -2.49
C GLY A 101 13.20 -6.50 -3.28
N THR A 102 13.54 -5.57 -4.17
CA THR A 102 14.89 -5.56 -4.75
C THR A 102 15.92 -5.48 -3.61
N PRO A 103 16.96 -6.34 -3.58
CA PRO A 103 17.99 -6.24 -2.57
C PRO A 103 18.62 -4.85 -2.69
N HIS A 104 18.39 -3.98 -1.69
CA HIS A 104 19.24 -2.82 -1.54
C HIS A 104 20.68 -3.35 -1.40
N PRO A 105 21.65 -2.88 -2.22
CA PRO A 105 23.04 -3.10 -1.87
C PRO A 105 23.23 -2.58 -0.44
N PRO A 106 23.90 -3.34 0.44
CA PRO A 106 24.05 -2.95 1.84
C PRO A 106 24.57 -1.53 1.88
N ALA A 107 23.92 -0.66 2.65
CA ALA A 107 24.32 0.72 2.83
C ALA A 107 25.83 0.73 3.08
N THR A 108 26.60 1.36 2.20
CA THR A 108 28.02 1.60 2.44
C THR A 108 28.11 2.40 3.72
N VAL A 109 28.53 1.73 4.80
CA VAL A 109 28.85 2.36 6.07
C VAL A 109 29.83 3.49 5.74
N PRO A 110 29.56 4.75 6.12
CA PRO A 110 30.51 5.83 5.92
C PRO A 110 31.82 5.44 6.61
N VAL A 111 32.90 5.30 5.83
CA VAL A 111 34.23 5.07 6.37
C VAL A 111 34.54 6.29 7.24
N LYS A 112 34.56 6.07 8.55
CA LYS A 112 34.93 7.09 9.53
C LYS A 112 36.35 7.58 9.17
N PRO A 113 36.59 8.89 8.97
CA PRO A 113 37.92 9.35 8.59
C PRO A 113 38.93 8.98 9.67
N THR A 114 40.00 8.31 9.23
CA THR A 114 41.17 7.96 10.04
C THR A 114 41.76 9.25 10.63
N PRO A 115 42.02 9.34 11.94
CA PRO A 115 42.63 10.53 12.50
C PRO A 115 44.04 10.68 11.94
N ALA A 116 44.33 11.86 11.39
CA ALA A 116 45.66 12.23 10.95
C ALA A 116 46.60 12.22 12.16
N ILE A 117 47.68 11.43 12.07
CA ILE A 117 48.79 11.46 13.02
C ILE A 117 49.50 12.80 12.81
N ALA A 118 49.49 13.66 13.82
CA ALA A 118 50.33 14.85 13.84
C ALA A 118 51.78 14.44 14.14
N GLN A 119 52.71 14.98 13.35
CA GLN A 119 54.16 14.84 13.54
C GLN A 119 54.65 15.63 14.75
#